data_AF-A0A7R9QL08-F1
#
_entry.id   AF-A0A7R9QL08-F1
#
_cell.length_a   1.000
_cell.length_b   1.000
_cell.length_c   1.000
_cell.angle_alpha   90.00
_cell.angle_beta   90.00
_cell.angle_gamma   90.00
#
_symmetry.space_group_name_H-M   'P 1'
#
loop_
_entity.id
_entity.type
_entity.pdbx_description
1 polymer ?
#
loop_
_entity_poly.entity_id
_entity_poly.type
_entity_poly.pdbx_seq_one_letter_code
_entity_poly.pdbx_strand_id
1 'polypeptide(L)' 'MAELLQRFSGNPFTTTVGQKIEQATDPSLASENWALNMEICDHINDTDEGPRDAVRAIRKRLQQNSGKNFTVIMFTLT' A
#
# COMPACT_ATOMS: atom_id res chain seq x y z
N MET A 1 -22.55 5.84 4.30
CA MET A 1 -22.25 4.85 5.37
C MET A 1 -20.88 4.19 5.19
N ALA A 2 -20.55 3.60 4.03
CA ALA A 2 -19.25 2.95 3.79
C ALA A 2 -18.03 3.88 3.94
N GLU A 3 -18.08 5.10 3.40
CA GLU A 3 -16.97 6.07 3.57
C GLU A 3 -16.77 6.50 5.03
N LEU A 4 -17.85 6.60 5.81
CA LEU A 4 -17.76 6.98 7.22
C LEU A 4 -17.07 5.87 8.03
N LEU A 5 -17.43 4.61 7.79
CA LEU A 5 -16.74 3.46 8.38
C LEU A 5 -15.27 3.40 7.94
N GLN A 6 -14.96 3.77 6.71
CA GLN A 6 -13.58 3.87 6.23
C GLN A 6 -12.78 4.96 6.98
N ARG A 7 -13.39 6.07 7.41
CA ARG A 7 -12.71 7.07 8.25
C ARG A 7 -12.36 6.55 9.66
N PHE A 8 -13.15 5.61 10.21
CA PHE A 8 -12.89 5.02 11.53
C PHE A 8 -11.94 3.81 11.50
N SER A 9 -11.54 3.34 10.32
CA SER A 9 -10.80 2.08 10.15
C SER A 9 -9.30 2.13 10.53
N GLY A 10 -8.82 3.20 11.18
CA GLY A 10 -7.42 3.36 11.56
C GLY A 10 -6.48 3.69 10.38
N ASN A 11 -5.20 3.92 10.66
CA ASN A 11 -4.20 4.20 9.62
C ASN A 11 -3.89 2.92 8.82
N PRO A 12 -4.12 2.87 7.49
CA PRO A 12 -3.82 1.68 6.69
C PRO A 12 -2.37 1.19 6.76
N PHE A 13 -1.42 2.08 7.09
CA PHE A 13 0.00 1.73 7.22
C PHE A 13 0.38 1.12 8.57
N THR A 14 -0.56 0.90 9.49
CA THR A 14 -0.28 0.13 10.73
C THR A 14 -0.50 -1.37 10.55
N THR A 15 -1.06 -1.81 9.42
CA THR A 15 -1.23 -3.23 9.11
C THR A 15 0.06 -3.80 8.53
N THR A 16 0.26 -5.11 8.62
CA THR A 16 1.47 -5.77 8.10
C THR A 16 1.65 -5.52 6.60
N VAL A 17 0.59 -5.71 5.79
CA VAL A 17 0.64 -5.42 4.35
C VAL A 17 0.84 -3.93 4.05
N GLY A 18 0.25 -3.04 4.87
CA GLY A 18 0.40 -1.60 4.71
C GLY A 18 1.83 -1.13 4.90
N GLN A 19 2.53 -1.66 5.91
CA GLN A 19 3.95 -1.38 6.14
C GLN A 19 4.82 -1.87 4.97
N LYS A 20 4.52 -3.06 4.43
CA LYS A 20 5.23 -3.59 3.25
C LYS A 20 5.01 -2.72 2.02
N ILE A 21 3.79 -2.23 1.80
CA ILE A 21 3.49 -1.29 0.70
C ILE A 21 4.26 0.03 0.87
N GLU A 22 4.39 0.57 2.10
CA GLU A 22 5.21 1.78 2.30
C GLU A 22 6.68 1.56 1.95
N GLN A 23 7.23 0.39 2.29
CA GLN A 23 8.60 0.01 2.00
C GLN A 23 8.83 -0.27 0.50
N ALA A 24 7.89 -0.97 -0.15
CA ALA A 24 7.97 -1.30 -1.58
C ALA A 24 7.84 -0.08 -2.49
N THR A 25 7.28 1.00 -1.96
CA THR A 25 7.04 2.25 -2.70
C THR A 25 7.83 3.41 -2.13
N ASP A 26 8.92 3.14 -1.40
CA ASP A 26 9.80 4.18 -0.86
C ASP A 26 10.52 4.92 -2.00
N PRO A 27 10.52 6.26 -2.02
CA PRO A 27 11.13 7.03 -3.10
C PRO A 27 12.66 6.94 -3.16
N SER A 28 13.33 6.40 -2.14
CA SER A 28 14.77 6.17 -2.12
C SER A 28 15.21 4.88 -2.81
N LEU A 29 14.26 4.02 -3.21
CA LEU A 29 14.56 2.82 -3.98
C LEU A 29 15.13 3.19 -5.36
N ALA A 30 16.18 2.49 -5.77
CA ALA A 30 16.76 2.66 -7.10
C ALA A 30 15.87 2.07 -8.21
N SER A 31 15.11 1.03 -7.90
CA SER A 31 14.17 0.31 -8.78
C SER A 31 13.15 -0.46 -7.95
N GLU A 32 12.19 -1.10 -8.61
CA GLU A 32 11.17 -1.94 -7.97
C GLU A 32 11.81 -3.04 -7.11
N ASN A 33 11.31 -3.21 -5.88
CA ASN A 33 11.68 -4.32 -5.02
C ASN A 33 10.76 -5.52 -5.28
N TRP A 34 11.06 -6.30 -6.32
CA TRP A 34 10.25 -7.45 -6.72
C TRP A 34 10.08 -8.49 -5.61
N ALA A 35 11.08 -8.70 -4.76
CA ALA A 35 10.96 -9.62 -3.64
C ALA A 35 9.86 -9.16 -2.67
N LEU A 36 9.81 -7.87 -2.34
CA LEU A 36 8.80 -7.31 -1.46
C LEU A 36 7.42 -7.23 -2.13
N ASN A 37 7.36 -6.97 -3.44
CA ASN A 37 6.10 -7.04 -4.19
C ASN A 37 5.50 -8.45 -4.18
N MET A 38 6.32 -9.49 -4.35
CA MET A 38 5.86 -10.88 -4.24
C MET A 38 5.40 -11.21 -2.81
N GLU A 39 6.13 -10.74 -1.79
CA GLU A 39 5.72 -10.94 -0.40
C GLU A 39 4.39 -10.24 -0.08
N ILE A 40 4.10 -9.09 -0.70
CA ILE A 40 2.80 -8.42 -0.61
C ILE A 40 1.71 -9.30 -1.23
N CYS A 41 1.94 -9.87 -2.40
CA CYS A 41 1.00 -10.79 -3.05
C CYS A 41 0.72 -12.02 -2.19
N ASP A 42 1.76 -12.65 -1.65
CA ASP A 42 1.63 -13.80 -0.75
C ASP A 42 0.79 -13.42 0.49
N HIS A 43 1.09 -12.29 1.12
CA HIS A 43 0.32 -11.83 2.28
C HIS A 43 -1.16 -11.53 1.94
N ILE A 44 -1.44 -10.97 0.76
CA ILE A 44 -2.80 -10.74 0.28
C ILE A 44 -3.56 -12.06 0.10
N ASN A 45 -2.88 -13.10 -0.39
CA ASN A 45 -3.49 -14.40 -0.66
C ASN A 45 -3.64 -15.26 0.61
N ASP A 46 -2.75 -15.10 1.58
CA ASP A 46 -2.68 -15.94 2.78
C ASP A 46 -3.47 -15.40 3.98
N THR A 47 -4.04 -14.19 3.87
CA THR A 47 -4.77 -13.55 4.98
C THR A 47 -6.15 -13.05 4.56
N ASP A 48 -7.18 -13.32 5.36
CA ASP A 48 -8.56 -12.94 5.06
C ASP A 48 -8.75 -11.42 4.90
N GLU A 49 -8.08 -10.62 5.73
CA GLU A 49 -8.13 -9.15 5.67
C GLU A 49 -7.11 -8.56 4.67
N GLY A 50 -6.20 -9.37 4.14
CA GLY A 50 -5.11 -8.96 3.26
C GLY A 50 -5.55 -8.12 2.07
N PRO A 51 -6.53 -8.57 1.27
CA PRO A 51 -7.03 -7.80 0.11
C PRO A 51 -7.58 -6.44 0.52
N ARG A 52 -8.36 -6.39 1.61
CA ARG A 52 -9.00 -5.17 2.09
C ARG A 52 -7.97 -4.16 2.59
N ASP A 53 -7.01 -4.61 3.38
CA ASP A 53 -5.99 -3.73 3.96
C ASP A 53 -4.98 -3.26 2.91
N ALA A 54 -4.62 -4.10 1.94
CA ALA A 54 -3.77 -3.72 0.82
C ALA A 54 -4.41 -2.59 -0.01
N VAL A 55 -5.68 -2.74 -0.41
CA VAL A 55 -6.39 -1.70 -1.19
C VAL A 55 -6.46 -0.38 -0.42
N ARG A 56 -6.67 -0.43 0.90
CA ARG A 56 -6.69 0.78 1.74
C ARG A 56 -5.33 1.47 1.79
N ALA A 57 -4.25 0.71 1.92
CA ALA A 57 -2.88 1.25 1.93
C ALA A 57 -2.47 1.81 0.56
N ILE A 58 -2.70 1.07 -0.53
CA ILE A 58 -2.44 1.51 -1.91
C ILE A 58 -3.20 2.80 -2.22
N ARG A 59 -4.51 2.83 -1.96
CA ARG A 59 -5.34 4.03 -2.20
C ARG A 59 -4.81 5.24 -1.43
N LYS A 60 -4.46 5.06 -0.16
CA LYS A 60 -3.90 6.14 0.66
C LYS A 60 -2.55 6.61 0.11
N ARG A 61 -1.66 5.70 -0.28
CA ARG A 61 -0.35 6.00 -0.86
C ARG A 61 -0.47 6.83 -2.14
N LEU A 62 -1.37 6.43 -3.04
CA LEU A 62 -1.67 7.17 -4.28
C LEU A 62 -2.25 8.56 -3.98
N GLN A 63 -3.26 8.66 -3.12
CA GLN A 63 -3.90 9.93 -2.78
C GLN A 63 -2.94 10.92 -2.11
N GLN A 64 -2.02 10.45 -1.27
CA GLN A 64 -1.05 11.31 -0.59
C GLN A 64 0.02 11.87 -1.53
N ASN A 65 0.39 11.11 -2.58
CA ASN A 65 1.53 11.40 -3.46
C ASN A 65 1.14 11.90 -4.86
N SER A 66 -0.15 11.86 -5.22
CA SER A 66 -0.63 12.38 -6.51
C SER A 66 -0.23 13.84 -6.69
N GLY A 67 0.45 14.14 -7.81
CA GLY A 67 0.97 15.47 -8.13
C GLY A 67 2.16 15.93 -7.26
N LYS A 68 2.71 15.07 -6.39
CA LYS A 68 3.83 15.43 -5.48
C LYS A 68 5.06 14.57 -5.67
N ASN A 69 4.90 13.25 -5.76
CA ASN A 69 6.01 12.32 -5.87
C ASN A 69 5.70 11.24 -6.91
N PHE A 70 6.20 11.46 -8.12
CA PHE A 70 5.95 10.56 -9.25
C PHE A 70 6.60 9.18 -9.05
N THR A 71 7.77 9.11 -8.42
CA THR A 71 8.45 7.84 -8.09
C THR A 71 7.59 6.97 -7.20
N VAL A 72 7.02 7.53 -6.13
CA VAL A 72 6.11 6.79 -5.25
C VAL A 72 4.88 6.31 -6.01
N ILE A 73 4.29 7.16 -6.87
CA ILE A 73 3.13 6.76 -7.69
C ILE A 73 3.50 5.59 -8.61
N MET A 74 4.63 5.66 -9.31
CA MET A 74 5.07 4.62 -10.22
C MET A 74 5.29 3.29 -9.49
N PHE A 75 6.03 3.28 -8.38
CA PHE A 75 6.24 2.08 -7.59
C PHE A 75 4.93 1.53 -7.00
N THR A 76 3.96 2.40 -6.67
CA THR A 76 2.65 1.95 -6.17
C THR A 76 1.77 1.31 -7.26
N LEU A 77 2.04 1.59 -8.54
CA LEU A 77 1.27 1.08 -9.68
C LEU A 77 1.95 -0.09 -10.43
N THR A 78 3.12 -0.52 -9.96
CA THR A 78 3.82 -1.73 -10.45
C THR A 78 3.06 -2.98 -10.02
#